data_AF-A0A5J4N6C3-F1
#
_entry.id   AF-A0A5J4N6C3-F1
#
_cell.length_a   1.000
_cell.length_b   1.000
_cell.length_c   1.000
_cell.angle_alpha   90.00
_cell.angle_beta   90.00
_cell.angle_gamma   90.00
#
_symmetry.space_group_name_H-M   'P 1'
#
loop_
_entity.id
_entity.type
_entity.pdbx_description
1 polymer ?
#
loop_
_entity_poly.entity_id
_entity_poly.type
_entity_poly.pdbx_seq_one_letter_code
_entity_poly.pdbx_strand_id
1 'polypeptide(L)'
;MHLNDVPWVEKYRPTTLTDIVGNEATILRLTAFSQDGNVPNIIIAGPPGCGKTTSILCLAHALIGASYKEAVLELNASNDRGIDVVRNKIKMFAQKKVTLPAGRQKIIILDEADR
;
A
#
# COMPACT_ATOMS: atom_id res chain seq x y z
N MET A 1 -24.30 -12.24 -21.07
CA MET A 1 -23.76 -11.45 -19.94
C MET A 1 -22.88 -12.37 -19.13
N HIS A 2 -21.56 -12.33 -19.32
CA HIS A 2 -20.63 -13.11 -18.51
C HIS A 2 -20.54 -12.48 -17.12
N LEU A 3 -20.98 -13.21 -16.11
CA LEU A 3 -20.71 -12.87 -14.71
C LEU A 3 -19.19 -12.89 -14.53
N ASN A 4 -18.64 -11.76 -14.10
CA ASN A 4 -17.22 -11.48 -13.90
C ASN A 4 -16.42 -12.67 -13.31
N ASP A 5 -15.65 -13.36 -14.15
CA ASP A 5 -14.64 -14.35 -13.75
C ASP A 5 -13.38 -13.62 -13.25
N VAL A 6 -13.46 -12.99 -12.08
CA VAL A 6 -12.29 -12.45 -11.41
C VAL A 6 -11.42 -13.62 -10.94
N PRO A 7 -10.11 -13.66 -11.28
CA PRO A 7 -9.22 -14.72 -10.82
C PRO A 7 -9.26 -14.87 -9.30
N TRP A 8 -9.18 -16.12 -8.81
CA TRP A 8 -9.28 -16.39 -7.36
C TRP A 8 -8.22 -15.66 -6.55
N VAL A 9 -7.03 -15.48 -7.12
CA VAL A 9 -5.94 -14.72 -6.50
C VAL A 9 -6.32 -13.26 -6.18
N GLU A 10 -7.20 -12.66 -6.98
CA GLU A 10 -7.74 -11.31 -6.73
C GLU A 10 -9.02 -11.36 -5.90
N LYS A 11 -9.90 -12.32 -6.18
CA LYS A 11 -11.17 -12.50 -5.46
C LYS A 11 -10.97 -12.76 -3.97
N TYR A 12 -9.93 -13.50 -3.61
CA TYR A 12 -9.58 -13.85 -2.23
C TYR A 12 -8.32 -13.09 -1.74
N ARG A 13 -7.92 -12.02 -2.42
CA ARG A 13 -6.83 -11.17 -1.95
C ARG A 13 -7.19 -10.63 -0.56
N PRO A 14 -6.34 -10.81 0.46
CA PRO A 14 -6.54 -10.25 1.79
C PRO A 14 -6.86 -8.76 1.75
N THR A 15 -7.84 -8.32 2.54
CA THR A 15 -8.26 -6.91 2.61
C THR A 15 -7.82 -6.24 3.90
N THR A 16 -7.58 -7.04 4.94
CA THR A 16 -7.07 -6.58 6.24
C THR A 16 -5.77 -7.30 6.60
N LEU A 17 -4.98 -6.72 7.50
CA LEU A 17 -3.74 -7.35 7.99
C LEU A 17 -4.00 -8.71 8.66
N THR A 18 -5.18 -8.91 9.26
CA THR A 18 -5.58 -10.16 9.92
C THR A 18 -5.93 -11.28 8.94
N ASP A 19 -6.25 -10.94 7.69
CA ASP A 19 -6.54 -11.93 6.64
C ASP A 19 -5.25 -12.54 6.04
N ILE A 20 -4.08 -11.95 6.34
CA ILE A 20 -2.80 -12.38 5.78
C ILE A 20 -2.25 -13.56 6.59
N VAL A 21 -2.00 -14.66 5.90
CA VAL A 21 -1.40 -15.87 6.47
C VAL A 21 0.10 -15.91 6.21
N GLY A 22 0.88 -16.29 7.21
CA GLY A 22 2.34 -16.33 7.16
C GLY A 22 3.00 -14.98 7.48
N ASN A 23 4.34 -14.95 7.50
CA ASN A 23 5.14 -13.76 7.86
C ASN A 23 4.73 -13.10 9.19
N GLU A 24 4.34 -13.89 10.19
CA GLU A 24 3.66 -13.45 11.42
C GLU A 24 4.36 -12.27 12.11
N ALA A 25 5.69 -12.33 12.24
CA ALA A 25 6.47 -11.25 12.86
C ALA A 25 6.35 -9.91 12.11
N THR A 26 6.31 -9.95 10.78
CA THR A 26 6.12 -8.77 9.94
C THR A 26 4.70 -8.24 10.08
N ILE A 27 3.69 -9.12 10.01
CA ILE A 27 2.28 -8.72 10.15
C ILE A 27 2.00 -8.11 11.52
N LEU A 28 2.61 -8.66 12.58
CA LEU A 28 2.51 -8.11 13.94
C LEU A 28 3.11 -6.70 14.02
N ARG A 29 4.28 -6.47 13.40
CA ARG A 29 4.90 -5.14 13.37
C ARG A 29 4.07 -4.13 12.55
N LEU A 30 3.54 -4.54 11.39
CA LEU A 30 2.64 -3.69 10.59
C LEU A 30 1.35 -3.36 11.34
N THR A 31 0.82 -4.31 12.10
CA THR A 31 -0.37 -4.11 12.95
C THR A 31 -0.09 -3.06 14.03
N ALA A 32 1.06 -3.13 14.71
CA ALA A 32 1.46 -2.11 15.69
C ALA A 32 1.58 -0.71 15.04
N PHE A 33 2.22 -0.62 13.87
CA PHE A 33 2.29 0.63 13.12
C PHE A 33 0.92 1.21 12.76
N SER A 34 -0.04 0.35 12.41
CA SER A 34 -1.41 0.78 12.09
C SER A 34 -2.15 1.41 13.29
N GLN A 35 -1.77 1.04 14.51
CA GLN A 35 -2.36 1.54 15.75
C GLN A 35 -1.72 2.88 16.16
N ASP A 36 -0.38 2.92 16.15
CA ASP A 36 0.39 4.11 16.55
C ASP A 36 0.31 5.27 15.53
N GLY A 37 0.14 4.96 14.24
CA GLY A 37 0.02 5.93 13.15
C GLY A 37 1.34 6.55 12.66
N ASN A 38 2.37 6.63 13.52
CA ASN A 38 3.70 7.13 13.15
C ASN A 38 4.53 6.05 12.44
N VAL A 39 4.23 5.82 11.17
CA VAL A 39 4.88 4.78 10.37
C VAL A 39 6.12 5.35 9.68
N PRO A 40 7.31 4.71 9.82
CA PRO A 40 8.50 5.11 9.08
C PRO A 40 8.35 4.80 7.58
N ASN A 41 9.28 5.25 6.75
CA ASN A 41 9.39 4.73 5.39
C ASN A 41 9.79 3.24 5.45
N ILE A 42 9.05 2.39 4.74
CA ILE A 42 9.21 0.92 4.79
C ILE A 42 9.67 0.42 3.41
N ILE A 43 10.63 -0.49 3.41
CA ILE A 43 10.94 -1.36 2.27
C ILE A 43 10.54 -2.78 2.64
N ILE A 44 9.67 -3.40 1.85
CA ILE A 44 9.27 -4.80 2.01
C ILE A 44 9.90 -5.61 0.89
N ALA A 45 10.77 -6.55 1.24
CA ALA A 45 11.47 -7.43 0.30
C ALA A 45 11.18 -8.91 0.61
N GLY A 46 11.25 -9.75 -0.42
CA GLY A 46 10.97 -11.18 -0.30
C GLY A 46 10.55 -11.82 -1.63
N PRO A 47 10.36 -13.15 -1.67
CA PRO A 47 10.04 -13.90 -2.89
C PRO A 47 8.72 -13.46 -3.54
N PRO A 48 8.49 -13.78 -4.83
CA PRO A 48 7.19 -13.58 -5.47
C PRO A 48 6.11 -14.40 -4.75
N GLY A 49 4.90 -13.83 -4.63
CA GLY A 49 3.76 -14.52 -4.02
C GLY A 49 3.71 -14.53 -2.48
N CYS A 50 4.70 -13.96 -1.77
CA CYS A 50 4.71 -13.94 -0.30
C CYS A 50 3.86 -12.82 0.35
N GLY A 51 2.96 -12.18 -0.39
CA GLY A 51 2.02 -11.19 0.16
C GLY A 51 2.60 -9.79 0.41
N LYS A 52 3.71 -9.39 -0.23
CA LYS A 52 4.34 -8.06 -0.05
C LYS A 52 3.39 -6.91 -0.42
N THR A 53 2.93 -6.89 -1.67
CA THR A 53 1.97 -5.90 -2.18
C THR A 53 0.69 -5.90 -1.36
N THR A 54 0.14 -7.08 -1.08
CA THR A 54 -1.04 -7.22 -0.23
C THR A 54 -0.84 -6.61 1.16
N SER A 55 0.30 -6.87 1.81
CA SER A 55 0.60 -6.38 3.16
C SER A 55 0.64 -4.85 3.23
N ILE A 56 1.28 -4.20 2.25
CA ILE A 56 1.36 -2.72 2.25
C ILE A 56 0.00 -2.08 1.93
N LEU A 57 -0.81 -2.70 1.06
CA LEU A 57 -2.17 -2.24 0.77
C LEU A 57 -3.07 -2.35 2.00
N CYS A 58 -3.03 -3.48 2.71
CA CYS A 58 -3.77 -3.66 3.96
C CYS A 58 -3.33 -2.66 5.04
N LEU A 59 -2.02 -2.41 5.18
CA LEU A 59 -1.50 -1.39 6.09
C LEU A 59 -2.03 0.00 5.74
N ALA A 60 -1.97 0.38 4.46
CA ALA A 60 -2.45 1.68 4.01
C ALA A 60 -3.96 1.85 4.25
N HIS A 61 -4.76 0.80 4.04
CA HIS A 61 -6.18 0.80 4.40
C HIS A 61 -6.40 0.99 5.90
N ALA A 62 -5.65 0.28 6.75
CA ALA A 62 -5.75 0.43 8.20
C ALA A 62 -5.31 1.82 8.70
N LEU A 63 -4.32 2.44 8.03
CA LEU A 63 -3.81 3.75 8.37
C LEU A 63 -4.72 4.89 7.93
N ILE A 64 -5.32 4.79 6.74
CA ILE A 64 -5.98 5.92 6.08
C ILE A 64 -7.51 5.79 6.09
N GLY A 65 -8.04 4.57 6.12
CA GLY A 65 -9.47 4.31 6.17
C GLY A 65 -10.22 4.97 5.00
N ALA A 66 -11.24 5.76 5.31
CA ALA A 66 -12.10 6.41 4.32
C ALA A 66 -11.36 7.38 3.40
N SER A 67 -10.24 7.96 3.84
CA SER A 67 -9.44 8.92 3.06
C SER A 67 -8.50 8.25 2.05
N TYR A 68 -8.56 6.91 1.88
CA TYR A 68 -7.58 6.14 1.09
C TYR A 68 -7.39 6.71 -0.32
N LYS A 69 -8.49 6.99 -1.02
CA LYS A 69 -8.46 7.51 -2.40
C LYS A 69 -7.75 8.86 -2.53
N GLU A 70 -7.71 9.66 -1.47
CA GLU A 70 -7.14 11.00 -1.51
C GLU A 70 -5.72 11.08 -0.94
N ALA A 71 -5.40 10.17 -0.01
CA ALA A 71 -4.18 10.15 0.78
C ALA A 71 -3.26 8.95 0.52
N VAL A 72 -3.61 8.06 -0.42
CA VAL A 72 -2.72 7.02 -0.92
C VAL A 72 -2.47 7.21 -2.41
N LEU A 73 -1.18 7.22 -2.79
CA LEU A 73 -0.74 7.18 -4.18
C LEU A 73 -0.03 5.86 -4.44
N GLU A 74 -0.64 5.01 -5.26
CA GLU A 74 -0.02 3.77 -5.74
C GLU A 74 0.59 4.00 -7.13
N LEU A 75 1.85 3.59 -7.28
CA LEU A 75 2.59 3.61 -8.54
C LEU A 75 3.26 2.25 -8.70
N ASN A 76 3.13 1.67 -9.89
CA ASN A 76 3.95 0.52 -10.25
C ASN A 76 5.20 1.06 -10.95
N ALA A 77 6.34 1.01 -10.25
CA ALA A 77 7.60 1.58 -10.73
C ALA A 77 8.05 0.97 -12.07
N SER A 78 7.73 -0.31 -12.29
CA SER A 78 8.09 -1.03 -13.50
C SER A 78 7.19 -0.71 -14.69
N ASN A 79 6.03 -0.08 -14.54
CA ASN A 79 5.16 0.32 -15.65
C ASN A 79 5.12 1.84 -15.83
N ASP A 80 5.15 2.60 -14.75
CA ASP A 80 5.09 4.06 -14.74
C ASP A 80 6.48 4.71 -14.96
N ARG A 81 7.32 4.11 -15.83
CA ARG A 81 8.79 4.28 -15.92
C ARG A 81 9.35 5.66 -16.27
N GLY A 82 8.51 6.64 -16.60
CA GLY A 82 9.02 7.98 -16.90
C GLY A 82 9.60 8.61 -15.65
N ILE A 83 10.92 8.76 -15.53
CA ILE A 83 11.55 9.38 -14.34
C ILE A 83 10.92 10.74 -14.02
N ASP A 84 10.54 11.49 -15.06
CA ASP A 84 9.85 12.77 -14.95
C ASP A 84 8.39 12.61 -14.53
N VAL A 85 7.70 11.57 -14.99
CA VAL A 85 6.33 11.26 -14.60
C VAL A 85 6.27 10.87 -13.13
N VAL A 86 7.17 9.98 -12.69
CA VAL A 86 7.29 9.55 -11.29
C VAL A 86 7.63 10.73 -10.39
N ARG A 87 8.68 11.50 -10.74
CA ARG A 87 9.10 12.66 -9.93
C ARG A 87 8.01 13.71 -9.82
N ASN A 88 7.35 14.05 -10.92
CA ASN A 88 6.31 15.08 -10.90
C ASN A 88 5.07 14.61 -10.15
N LYS A 89 4.58 13.38 -10.39
CA LYS A 89 3.39 12.84 -9.72
C LYS A 89 3.61 12.67 -8.23
N ILE A 90 4.77 12.12 -7.81
CA ILE A 90 5.17 12.01 -6.41
C ILE A 90 5.28 13.40 -5.77
N LYS A 91 5.98 14.34 -6.40
CA LYS A 91 6.19 15.68 -5.85
C LYS A 91 4.87 16.43 -5.68
N MET A 92 4.00 16.41 -6.69
CA MET A 92 2.68 17.02 -6.63
C MET A 92 1.82 16.39 -5.52
N PHE A 93 1.82 15.06 -5.41
CA PHE A 93 1.06 14.37 -4.38
C PHE A 93 1.62 14.66 -2.97
N ALA A 94 2.93 14.68 -2.80
CA ALA A 94 3.59 15.03 -1.54
C ALA A 94 3.27 16.47 -1.10
N GLN A 95 3.12 17.40 -2.05
CA GLN A 95 2.74 18.80 -1.77
C GLN A 95 1.24 19.01 -1.58
N LYS A 96 0.37 18.15 -2.13
CA LYS A 96 -1.09 18.25 -1.99
C LYS A 96 -1.51 18.25 -0.51
N LYS A 97 -2.25 19.25 -0.06
CA LYS A 97 -2.81 19.26 1.29
C LYS A 97 -3.98 18.27 1.38
N VAL A 98 -3.92 17.35 2.35
CA VAL A 98 -5.01 16.44 2.68
C VAL A 98 -5.18 16.46 4.19
N THR A 99 -6.42 16.64 4.66
CA THR A 99 -6.72 16.63 6.09
C THR A 99 -6.87 15.18 6.55
N LEU A 100 -6.00 14.74 7.45
CA LEU A 100 -6.02 13.41 8.04
C LEU A 100 -6.15 13.52 9.57
N PRO A 101 -6.62 12.46 10.24
CA PRO A 101 -6.58 12.38 11.70
C PRO A 101 -5.16 12.59 12.25
N ALA A 102 -5.08 13.01 13.52
CA ALA A 102 -3.80 13.19 14.19
C ALA A 102 -2.96 11.90 14.13
N GLY A 103 -1.67 12.06 13.85
CA GLY A 103 -0.74 10.94 13.72
C GLY A 103 -0.85 10.14 12.43
N ARG A 104 -1.69 10.52 11.46
CA ARG A 104 -1.77 9.86 10.14
C ARG A 104 -1.14 10.73 9.06
N GLN A 105 -0.46 10.09 8.11
CA GLN A 105 0.27 10.74 7.02
C GLN A 105 -0.17 10.15 5.68
N LYS A 106 -0.02 10.92 4.59
CA LYS A 106 -0.22 10.40 3.24
C LYS A 106 0.80 9.31 2.95
N ILE A 107 0.41 8.33 2.14
CA ILE A 107 1.24 7.18 1.79
C ILE A 107 1.49 7.18 0.29
N ILE A 108 2.74 6.95 -0.10
CA ILE A 108 3.11 6.67 -1.49
C ILE A 108 3.61 5.23 -1.52
N ILE A 109 2.98 4.39 -2.32
CA ILE A 109 3.35 2.99 -2.52
C ILE A 109 4.03 2.89 -3.88
N LEU A 110 5.30 2.48 -3.87
CA LEU A 110 6.07 2.20 -5.07
C LEU A 110 6.23 0.68 -5.17
N ASP A 111 5.36 0.03 -5.94
CA ASP A 111 5.43 -1.41 -6.15
C ASP A 111 6.41 -1.75 -7.29
N GLU A 112 6.99 -2.95 -7.25
CA GLU A 112 8.05 -3.41 -8.17
C GLU A 112 9.24 -2.44 -8.28
N ALA A 113 9.62 -1.77 -7.18
CA ALA A 113 10.70 -0.77 -7.16
C ALA A 113 12.10 -1.31 -7.47
N ASP A 114 12.26 -2.64 -7.52
CA ASP A 114 13.49 -3.32 -7.93
C ASP A 114 13.64 -3.47 -9.45
N ARG A 115 12.59 -3.18 -10.23
CA ARG A 115 12.55 -3.31 -11.69
C ARG A 115 12.60 -1.96 -12.39
#